data_AF-A0A2D7TBH5-F1
#
_entry.id   AF-A0A2D7TBH5-F1
#
_cell.length_a   1.000
_cell.length_b   1.000
_cell.length_c   1.000
_cell.angle_alpha   90.00
_cell.angle_beta   90.00
_cell.angle_gamma   90.00
#
_symmetry.space_group_name_H-M   'P 1'
#
loop_
_entity.id
_entity.type
_entity.pdbx_description
1 polymer ?
#
loop_
_entity_poly.entity_id
_entity_poly.type
_entity_poly.pdbx_seq_one_letter_code
_entity_poly.pdbx_strand_id
1 'polypeptide(L)' 'MITLNLDVKSAVAIRQVLFQEQKIYTHDPVCVPSRIVEIRNVIADLDSQIEEELKNERL' A
#
# COMPACT_ATOMS: atom_id res chain seq x y z
N MET A 1 -12.81 12.09 -5.39
CA MET A 1 -12.17 11.12 -4.48
C MET A 1 -12.85 9.78 -4.70
N ILE A 2 -12.09 8.73 -4.96
CA ILE A 2 -12.62 7.37 -5.12
C ILE A 2 -12.33 6.64 -3.82
N THR A 3 -13.33 5.95 -3.26
CA THR A 3 -13.20 5.23 -1.98
C THR A 3 -13.27 3.73 -2.24
N LEU A 4 -12.34 2.97 -1.64
CA LEU A 4 -12.32 1.51 -1.66
C LEU A 4 -12.53 1.01 -0.24
N ASN A 5 -13.58 0.22 -0.03
CA ASN A 5 -13.83 -0.45 1.25
C ASN A 5 -13.34 -1.89 1.14
N LEU A 6 -12.39 -2.28 1.98
CA LEU A 6 -11.72 -3.58 1.97
C LEU A 6 -11.72 -4.17 3.38
N ASP A 7 -11.87 -5.48 3.50
CA ASP A 7 -11.55 -6.19 4.74
C ASP A 7 -10.02 -6.31 4.92
N VAL A 8 -9.56 -6.53 6.15
CA VAL A 8 -8.13 -6.59 6.49
C VAL A 8 -7.37 -7.61 5.62
N LYS A 9 -7.95 -8.78 5.33
CA LYS A 9 -7.27 -9.81 4.54
C LYS A 9 -7.11 -9.37 3.09
N SER A 10 -8.15 -8.79 2.50
CA SER A 10 -8.08 -8.20 1.16
C SER A 10 -7.09 -7.04 1.09
N ALA A 11 -7.05 -6.18 2.11
CA ALA A 11 -6.10 -5.07 2.20
C ALA A 11 -4.64 -5.58 2.22
N VAL A 12 -4.34 -6.58 3.05
CA VAL A 12 -3.01 -7.23 3.11
C VAL A 12 -2.63 -7.84 1.76
N ALA A 13 -3.56 -8.52 1.08
CA ALA A 13 -3.31 -9.13 -0.22
C ALA A 13 -2.99 -8.08 -1.29
N ILE A 14 -3.78 -7.00 -1.37
CA ILE A 14 -3.56 -5.90 -2.32
C ILE A 14 -2.23 -5.21 -2.04
N ARG A 15 -1.97 -4.87 -0.77
CA ARG A 15 -0.71 -4.30 -0.32
C ARG A 15 0.48 -5.14 -0.79
N GLN A 16 0.40 -6.46 -0.68
CA GLN A 16 1.47 -7.36 -1.12
C GLN A 16 1.66 -7.33 -2.64
N VAL A 17 0.59 -7.34 -3.43
CA VAL A 17 0.69 -7.25 -4.90
C VAL A 17 1.33 -5.94 -5.33
N LEU A 18 0.90 -4.82 -4.75
CA LEU A 18 1.47 -3.49 -5.00
C LEU A 18 2.95 -3.44 -4.61
N PHE A 19 3.32 -4.07 -3.49
CA PHE A 19 4.71 -4.15 -3.04
C PHE A 19 5.60 -4.94 -4.01
N GLN A 20 5.07 -5.99 -4.67
CA GLN A 20 5.84 -6.73 -5.67
C GLN A 20 6.01 -5.92 -6.96
N GLU A 21 4.95 -5.24 -7.43
CA GLU A 21 4.98 -4.43 -8.65
C GLU A 21 6.05 -3.33 -8.59
N GLN A 22 6.24 -2.69 -7.44
CA GLN A 22 7.23 -1.61 -7.33
C GLN A 22 8.70 -2.08 -7.41
N LYS A 23 8.99 -3.38 -7.26
CA LYS A 23 10.38 -3.89 -7.15
C LYS A 23 11.18 -3.81 -8.44
N ILE A 24 10.52 -3.76 -9.59
CA ILE A 24 11.18 -3.64 -10.89
C ILE A 24 11.60 -2.20 -11.21
N TYR A 25 11.28 -1.26 -10.31
CA TYR A 25 11.53 0.17 -10.50
C TYR A 25 12.62 0.67 -9.57
N THR A 26 13.40 1.62 -10.08
CA THR A 26 14.41 2.35 -9.31
C THR A 26 13.79 3.16 -8.16
N HIS A 27 14.60 3.42 -7.14
CA HIS A 27 14.29 4.35 -6.06
C HIS A 27 14.78 5.78 -6.34
N ASP A 28 15.53 5.98 -7.43
CA ASP A 28 15.98 7.30 -7.85
C ASP A 28 14.77 8.19 -8.25
N PRO A 29 14.53 9.31 -7.55
CA PRO A 29 13.39 10.18 -7.80
C PRO A 29 13.43 10.87 -9.17
N VAL A 30 14.59 10.93 -9.84
CA VAL A 30 14.73 11.59 -11.15
C VAL A 30 14.23 10.72 -12.30
N CYS A 31 14.29 9.39 -12.15
CA CYS A 31 13.98 8.45 -13.23
C CYS A 31 12.91 7.39 -12.89
N VAL A 32 12.31 7.45 -11.69
CA VAL A 32 11.17 6.61 -11.34
C VAL A 32 9.86 7.15 -11.94
N PRO A 33 8.99 6.31 -12.54
CA PRO A 33 7.68 6.75 -13.01
C PRO A 33 6.79 7.23 -11.84
N SER A 34 6.06 8.33 -12.03
CA SER A 34 5.17 8.91 -11.00
C SER A 34 4.16 7.92 -10.43
N ARG A 35 3.59 7.05 -11.27
CA ARG A 35 2.66 5.98 -10.83
C ARG A 35 3.24 5.06 -9.76
N ILE A 36 4.56 4.84 -9.76
CA ILE A 36 5.22 3.97 -8.78
C ILE A 36 5.38 4.70 -7.45
N VAL A 37 5.62 6.01 -7.48
CA VAL A 37 5.62 6.85 -6.28
C VAL A 37 4.23 6.85 -5.65
N GLU A 38 3.18 6.98 -6.46
CA GLU A 38 1.80 6.88 -6.00
C GLU A 38 1.49 5.50 -5.40
N ILE A 39 1.91 4.42 -6.05
CA ILE A 39 1.78 3.05 -5.50
C ILE A 39 2.49 2.92 -4.15
N ARG A 40 3.69 3.49 -3.99
CA ARG A 40 4.43 3.48 -2.73
C ARG A 40 3.68 4.21 -1.61
N ASN A 41 3.03 5.32 -1.93
CA ASN A 41 2.20 6.05 -0.98
C ASN A 41 0.97 5.21 -0.57
N VAL A 42 0.30 4.59 -1.54
CA VAL A 42 -0.84 3.69 -1.26
C VAL A 42 -0.42 2.51 -0.39
N ILE A 43 0.78 1.94 -0.59
CA ILE A 43 1.32 0.88 0.27
C ILE A 43 1.48 1.39 1.72
N ALA A 44 2.04 2.59 1.91
CA ALA A 44 2.23 3.18 3.24
C ALA A 44 0.89 3.46 3.95
N ASP A 45 -0.10 3.94 3.20
CA ASP A 45 -1.46 4.18 3.71
C ASP A 45 -2.14 2.87 4.11
N LEU A 46 -2.03 1.82 3.28
CA LEU A 46 -2.56 0.49 3.59
C LEU A 46 -1.86 -0.12 4.82
N ASP A 47 -0.53 -0.01 4.92
CA ASP A 47 0.22 -0.52 6.08
C ASP A 47 -0.23 0.15 7.38
N SER A 48 -0.45 1.47 7.35
CA SER A 48 -0.92 2.22 8.52
C SER A 48 -2.35 1.82 8.93
N GLN A 49 -3.27 1.68 7.97
CA GLN A 49 -4.66 1.28 8.24
C GLN A 49 -4.76 -0.17 8.73
N ILE A 50 -3.97 -1.08 8.16
CA ILE A 50 -3.92 -2.48 8.61
C ILE A 50 -3.39 -2.56 10.04
N GLU A 51 -2.33 -1.80 10.37
CA GLU A 51 -1.77 -1.78 11.72
C GLU A 51 -2.77 -1.26 12.76
N GLU A 52 -3.50 -0.19 12.42
CA GLU A 52 -4.56 0.37 13.27
C GLU A 52 -5.68 -0.64 13.51
N GLU A 53 -6.18 -1.29 12.47
CA GLU A 53 -7.29 -2.24 12.59
C GLU A 53 -6.88 -3.48 13.40
N LEU A 54 -5.65 -3.98 13.22
CA LEU A 54 -5.13 -5.10 14.01
C LEU A 54 -4.91 -4.74 15.49
N LYS A 55 -4.64 -3.47 15.82
CA LYS A 55 -4.60 -3.00 17.21
C LYS A 55 -6.00 -2.97 17.81
N ASN A 56 -7.00 -2.52 17.05
CA ASN A 56 -8.39 -2.47 17.47
C ASN A 56 -8.98 -3.86 17.72
N GLU A 57 -8.67 -4.85 16.88
CA GLU A 57 -9.10 -6.25 17.07
C GLU A 57 -8.47 -6.94 18.30
N ARG A 58 -7.33 -6.42 18.80
CA ARG A 58 -6.61 -6.98 19.95
C ARG A 58 -7.01 -6.36 21.30
N LEU A 59 -7.82 -5.30 21.29
CA LEU A 59 -8.36 -4.62 22.48
C LEU A 59 -9.75 -5.16 22.82
#